data_AF-A0A821YE48-F1
#
_entry.id   AF-A0A821YE48-F1
#
_cell.length_a   1.000
_cell.length_b   1.000
_cell.length_c   1.000
_cell.angle_alpha   90.00
_cell.angle_beta   90.00
_cell.angle_gamma   90.00
#
_symmetry.space_group_name_H-M   'P 1'
#
loop_
_entity.id
_entity.type
_entity.pdbx_description
1 polymer ?
#
loop_
_entity_poly.entity_id
_entity_poly.type
_entity_poly.pdbx_seq_one_letter_code
_entity_poly.pdbx_strand_id
1 'polypeptide(L)'
;MTPSMPNVLKVEKNQIKEHNYRDANVRNNLIDTTLEKSSRLGITKHTLAITDSKFIHHNKTLETTIECVGSLYNQSCLYRNLYYFDHWFMILTVKGKQLPTYSVRTDAFVPSHITPNKRVFDTYSDLEKFVRTVIDPRVIPSVTVHFGQPWHDNIGHALFDGLYPAYVALIRFPPRHLQPFRILAAIADCNVCWSEDIYSRFGGLGLLRLSVLNKMSKNNWFMFEELIMGSGTFCQRCTQPSFQLPAGVELDASRLFRDRMYQQHGVLYPVVRQKSSSEGRNSSDVLQAYIIDNKRYTSEDRKEIDDAVSEINNYTNSYLNKTTNSTAKLQWPLVRVTYLFYNQIKARNFSNLQVNATPYESRSPTYELFENDFIAQLKLLRQMDIHITGPGTGQMYQTFLSDGSVMINIGGIRPWAAEKTERAYSSYLEQQMTSGTPYIKGLFYPINERQKGIQKNEVVKLIRQASQLILEGFSLPVNPRDNLAPDGQLFVEMCEKDKE
;
A
#
# COMPACT_ATOMS: atom_id res chain seq x y z
N MET A 1 -29.28 52.54 5.39
CA MET A 1 -30.14 51.53 6.03
C MET A 1 -29.47 50.18 5.85
N THR A 2 -28.71 49.78 6.86
CA THR A 2 -27.87 48.59 6.91
C THR A 2 -28.40 47.73 8.06
N PRO A 3 -28.67 46.42 7.88
CA PRO A 3 -29.13 45.60 8.98
C PRO A 3 -27.95 45.20 9.86
N SER A 4 -28.09 45.49 11.15
CA SER A 4 -27.18 45.08 12.23
C SER A 4 -27.24 43.57 12.44
N MET A 5 -26.08 42.91 12.42
CA MET A 5 -25.95 41.52 12.85
C MET A 5 -26.12 41.38 14.37
N PRO A 6 -26.79 40.32 14.87
CA PRO A 6 -26.91 40.07 16.29
C PRO A 6 -25.68 39.39 16.89
N ASN A 7 -25.50 39.63 18.18
CA ASN A 7 -24.42 39.23 19.06
C ASN A 7 -24.04 37.74 18.96
N VAL A 8 -22.73 37.50 18.82
CA VAL A 8 -22.08 36.20 18.98
C VAL A 8 -22.16 35.78 20.45
N LEU A 9 -22.93 34.72 20.72
CA LEU A 9 -22.95 34.00 21.99
C LEU A 9 -21.56 33.38 22.24
N LYS A 10 -20.96 33.74 23.39
CA LYS A 10 -19.80 33.03 23.95
C LYS A 10 -20.22 31.59 24.26
N VAL A 11 -19.70 30.64 23.49
CA VAL A 11 -19.78 29.21 23.81
C VAL A 11 -18.73 28.90 24.86
N GLU A 12 -19.19 28.41 26.02
CA GLU A 12 -18.37 27.84 27.08
C GLU A 12 -17.51 26.69 26.55
N LYS A 13 -16.21 26.75 26.84
CA LYS A 13 -15.27 25.66 26.61
C LYS A 13 -15.59 24.51 27.56
N ASN A 14 -16.42 23.58 27.12
CA ASN A 14 -16.51 22.26 27.75
C ASN A 14 -15.22 21.49 27.48
N GLN A 15 -14.48 21.24 28.55
CA GLN A 15 -13.29 20.38 28.59
C GLN A 15 -13.66 18.98 28.12
N ILE A 16 -13.26 18.64 26.90
CA ILE A 16 -13.13 17.25 26.47
C ILE A 16 -11.91 16.70 27.21
N LYS A 17 -12.15 15.75 28.12
CA LYS A 17 -11.09 14.96 28.76
C LYS A 17 -10.38 14.14 27.68
N GLU A 18 -9.25 14.64 27.20
CA GLU A 18 -8.25 13.82 26.52
C GLU A 18 -7.77 12.75 27.50
N HIS A 19 -7.95 11.49 27.13
CA HIS A 19 -7.32 10.36 27.81
C HIS A 19 -5.81 10.44 27.57
N ASN A 20 -5.10 11.00 28.55
CA ASN A 20 -3.66 10.91 28.69
C ASN A 20 -3.25 9.43 28.83
N TYR A 21 -2.67 8.86 27.78
CA TYR A 21 -1.74 7.73 27.92
C TYR A 21 -0.34 8.30 28.18
N ARG A 22 -0.04 8.56 29.45
CA ARG A 22 1.33 8.68 29.97
C ARG A 22 1.43 7.70 31.15
N ASP A 23 2.18 6.63 30.95
CA ASP A 23 3.17 6.13 31.90
C ASP A 23 3.83 4.86 31.35
N ALA A 24 5.12 4.99 31.01
CA ALA A 24 6.08 3.89 31.03
C ALA A 24 7.47 4.50 31.13
N ASN A 25 7.79 5.02 32.32
CA ASN A 25 9.13 5.45 32.69
C ASN A 25 9.58 4.59 33.88
N VAL A 26 10.00 3.35 33.62
CA VAL A 26 10.65 2.49 34.62
C VAL A 26 11.76 1.66 33.96
N ARG A 27 13.00 1.99 34.37
CA ARG A 27 14.23 1.17 34.40
C ARG A 27 14.94 0.82 33.09
N ASN A 28 15.92 1.66 32.78
CA ASN A 28 17.23 1.25 32.25
C ASN A 28 17.90 0.28 33.23
N ASN A 29 18.07 -0.98 32.82
CA ASN A 29 19.16 -1.92 33.17
C ASN A 29 18.75 -3.33 32.74
N LEU A 30 18.62 -3.57 31.43
CA LEU A 30 18.44 -4.92 30.88
C LEU A 30 18.73 -4.91 29.36
N ILE A 31 19.96 -4.56 28.97
CA ILE A 31 20.37 -4.53 27.55
C ILE A 31 21.00 -5.86 27.09
N ASP A 32 21.37 -6.78 28.00
CA ASP A 32 22.12 -7.99 27.60
C ASP A 32 21.33 -9.30 27.46
N THR A 33 20.04 -9.37 27.84
CA THR A 33 19.29 -10.64 27.82
C THR A 33 18.15 -10.72 26.80
N THR A 34 17.86 -9.63 26.08
CA THR A 34 16.83 -9.63 25.01
C THR A 34 17.37 -10.17 23.67
N LEU A 35 18.68 -10.34 23.54
CA LEU A 35 19.34 -10.84 22.32
C LEU A 35 19.21 -12.37 22.11
N GLU A 36 18.90 -13.15 23.14
CA GLU A 36 18.76 -14.61 23.04
C GLU A 36 17.35 -15.09 22.67
N LYS A 37 16.29 -14.36 23.03
CA LYS A 37 14.90 -14.84 22.82
C LYS A 37 14.40 -14.76 21.37
N SER A 38 15.03 -13.94 20.52
CA SER A 38 14.65 -13.84 19.10
C SER A 38 15.08 -15.06 18.26
N SER A 39 15.99 -15.90 18.77
CA SER A 39 16.43 -17.15 18.11
C SER A 39 15.36 -18.24 18.05
N ARG A 40 14.29 -18.16 18.86
CA ARG A 40 13.23 -19.18 18.92
C ARG A 40 12.11 -19.03 17.88
N LEU A 41 12.09 -17.94 17.10
CA LEU A 41 11.04 -17.69 16.10
C LEU A 41 11.45 -18.04 14.65
N GLY A 42 12.62 -18.65 14.43
CA GLY A 42 13.06 -19.00 13.07
C GLY A 42 13.29 -17.80 12.14
N ILE A 43 13.17 -16.56 12.65
CA ILE A 43 13.52 -15.34 11.91
C ILE A 43 15.05 -15.31 11.83
N THR A 44 15.58 -15.76 10.71
CA THR A 44 17.01 -15.67 10.39
C THR A 44 17.39 -14.19 10.47
N LYS A 45 18.34 -13.83 11.32
CA LYS A 45 18.93 -12.48 11.31
C LYS A 45 19.54 -12.28 9.92
N HIS A 46 18.87 -11.51 9.08
CA HIS A 46 19.45 -11.01 7.85
C HIS A 46 20.48 -9.95 8.24
N THR A 47 21.67 -10.39 8.66
CA THR A 47 22.82 -9.52 8.77
C THR A 47 23.09 -9.02 7.35
N LEU A 48 22.92 -7.72 7.14
CA LEU A 48 23.23 -7.06 5.87
C LEU A 48 24.66 -7.45 5.50
N ALA A 49 24.82 -8.31 4.48
CA ALA A 49 26.11 -8.56 3.88
C ALA A 49 26.49 -7.31 3.08
N ILE A 50 26.92 -6.27 3.78
CA ILE A 50 27.73 -5.22 3.19
C ILE A 50 29.05 -5.91 2.90
N THR A 51 29.17 -6.49 1.73
CA THR A 51 30.44 -7.02 1.26
C THR A 51 31.44 -5.87 1.32
N ASP A 52 32.57 -6.07 1.99
CA ASP A 52 33.76 -5.22 1.89
C ASP A 52 34.36 -5.34 0.47
N SER A 53 33.54 -5.11 -0.56
CA SER A 53 34.00 -5.03 -1.93
C SER A 53 34.77 -3.72 -2.03
N LYS A 54 36.09 -3.81 -2.01
CA LYS A 54 36.95 -2.69 -2.40
C LYS A 54 36.48 -2.16 -3.75
N PHE A 55 36.58 -0.85 -3.92
CA PHE A 55 36.07 -0.09 -5.06
C PHE A 55 36.80 -0.49 -6.38
N ILE A 56 36.41 -1.61 -7.01
CA ILE A 56 37.09 -2.18 -8.20
C ILE A 56 36.36 -1.81 -9.52
N HIS A 57 35.87 -0.57 -9.65
CA HIS A 57 35.35 -0.08 -10.93
C HIS A 57 36.08 1.20 -11.36
N HIS A 58 37.01 1.03 -12.31
CA HIS A 58 37.94 2.07 -12.75
C HIS A 58 37.34 3.12 -13.72
N ASN A 59 36.11 2.96 -14.21
CA ASN A 59 35.56 3.84 -15.27
C ASN A 59 34.24 4.57 -14.93
N LYS A 60 33.80 4.59 -13.66
CA LYS A 60 32.60 5.36 -13.26
C LYS A 60 33.00 6.71 -12.66
N THR A 61 32.30 7.78 -13.03
CA THR A 61 32.49 9.11 -12.43
C THR A 61 32.15 9.05 -10.94
N LEU A 62 32.91 9.74 -10.10
CA LEU A 62 32.67 9.86 -8.65
C LEU A 62 31.77 11.05 -8.27
N GLU A 63 31.47 11.91 -9.23
CA GLU A 63 30.51 13.00 -9.07
C GLU A 63 29.09 12.45 -8.94
N THR A 64 28.30 13.07 -8.06
CA THR A 64 26.87 12.79 -7.93
C THR A 64 26.12 13.32 -9.15
N THR A 65 25.34 12.47 -9.81
CA THR A 65 24.43 12.89 -10.88
C THR A 65 22.98 12.78 -10.40
N ILE A 66 22.11 13.66 -10.92
CA ILE A 66 20.72 13.75 -10.49
C ILE A 66 19.82 13.89 -11.70
N GLU A 67 18.78 13.06 -11.74
CA GLU A 67 17.74 13.04 -12.75
C GLU A 67 16.39 13.11 -12.04
N CYS A 68 15.58 14.13 -12.30
CA CYS A 68 14.29 14.32 -11.63
C CYS A 68 13.14 14.35 -12.63
N VAL A 69 12.02 13.73 -12.25
CA VAL A 69 10.80 13.59 -13.06
C VAL A 69 9.58 14.03 -12.24
N GLY A 70 8.62 14.69 -12.90
CA GLY A 70 7.39 15.19 -12.30
C GLY A 70 7.44 16.66 -11.88
N SER A 71 6.29 17.23 -11.52
CA SER A 71 6.20 18.58 -10.95
C SER A 71 6.86 18.65 -9.57
N LEU A 72 7.19 19.84 -9.07
CA LEU A 72 7.79 19.99 -7.73
C LEU A 72 6.96 19.33 -6.62
N TYR A 73 5.62 19.42 -6.71
CA TYR A 73 4.71 18.78 -5.76
C TYR A 73 4.79 17.24 -5.79
N ASN A 74 5.03 16.68 -6.97
CA ASN A 74 5.02 15.25 -7.23
C ASN A 74 6.40 14.76 -7.70
N GLN A 75 7.50 15.39 -7.25
CA GLN A 75 8.82 15.13 -7.81
C GLN A 75 9.38 13.79 -7.32
N SER A 76 10.01 13.05 -8.23
CA SER A 76 10.85 11.90 -7.94
C SER A 76 12.22 12.14 -8.53
N CYS A 77 13.29 11.81 -7.82
CA CYS A 77 14.66 12.00 -8.28
C CYS A 77 15.47 10.70 -8.12
N LEU A 78 16.20 10.37 -9.18
CA LEU A 78 17.22 9.35 -9.21
C LEU A 78 18.58 10.02 -9.02
N TYR A 79 19.30 9.57 -7.99
CA TYR A 79 20.65 10.02 -7.68
C TYR A 79 21.62 8.87 -7.96
N ARG A 80 22.71 9.15 -8.66
CA ARG A 80 23.82 8.20 -8.82
C ARG A 80 25.03 8.73 -8.09
N ASN A 81 25.74 7.86 -7.35
CA ASN A 81 26.81 8.25 -6.45
C ASN A 81 26.36 9.30 -5.42
N LEU A 82 25.21 9.09 -4.77
CA LEU A 82 24.83 9.93 -3.64
C LEU A 82 25.53 9.41 -2.39
N TYR A 83 26.12 10.32 -1.62
CA TYR A 83 26.87 9.97 -0.43
C TYR A 83 26.00 10.09 0.82
N TYR A 84 26.34 9.33 1.85
CA TYR A 84 25.69 9.39 3.14
C TYR A 84 26.73 9.38 4.26
N PHE A 85 26.71 10.41 5.09
CA PHE A 85 27.69 10.63 6.16
C PHE A 85 27.04 11.37 7.33
N ASP A 86 27.28 10.88 8.54
CA ASP A 86 26.82 11.50 9.78
C ASP A 86 25.34 11.91 9.73
N HIS A 87 24.48 10.99 9.28
CA HIS A 87 23.02 11.18 9.13
C HIS A 87 22.56 12.03 7.94
N TRP A 88 23.47 12.56 7.11
CA TRP A 88 23.13 13.45 6.00
C TRP A 88 23.38 12.80 4.63
N PHE A 89 22.44 13.00 3.72
CA PHE A 89 22.69 12.80 2.29
C PHE A 89 23.57 13.94 1.76
N MET A 90 24.58 13.62 0.95
CA MET A 90 25.54 14.57 0.42
C MET A 90 25.76 14.38 -1.09
N ILE A 91 25.66 15.48 -1.82
CA ILE A 91 26.02 15.64 -3.23
C ILE A 91 27.48 16.10 -3.28
N LEU A 92 28.33 15.34 -3.99
CA LEU A 92 29.69 15.76 -4.33
C LEU A 92 29.70 16.16 -5.81
N THR A 93 30.10 17.39 -6.12
CA THR A 93 30.08 17.92 -7.50
C THR A 93 31.23 18.87 -7.78
N VAL A 94 31.53 19.12 -9.05
CA VAL A 94 32.58 20.07 -9.46
C VAL A 94 31.98 21.45 -9.76
N LYS A 95 32.75 22.51 -9.52
CA LYS A 95 32.36 23.89 -9.78
C LYS A 95 31.91 24.08 -11.23
N GLY A 96 30.84 24.87 -11.42
CA GLY A 96 30.25 25.12 -12.73
C GLY A 96 29.23 24.07 -13.18
N LYS A 97 29.09 22.93 -12.48
CA LYS A 97 28.05 21.95 -12.78
C LYS A 97 26.67 22.46 -12.37
N GLN A 98 25.74 22.51 -13.32
CA GLN A 98 24.34 22.77 -13.07
C GLN A 98 23.64 21.46 -12.68
N LEU A 99 22.85 21.51 -11.60
CA LEU A 99 22.02 20.42 -11.12
C LEU A 99 20.55 20.84 -11.21
N PRO A 100 19.60 19.93 -11.47
CA PRO A 100 18.18 20.25 -11.46
C PRO A 100 17.72 20.63 -10.05
N THR A 101 16.48 21.11 -9.89
CA THR A 101 15.87 21.17 -8.56
C THR A 101 15.65 19.74 -8.04
N TYR A 102 16.23 19.43 -6.88
CA TYR A 102 16.30 18.07 -6.33
C TYR A 102 15.72 17.96 -4.90
N SER A 103 14.79 18.86 -4.56
CA SER A 103 14.13 18.88 -3.25
C SER A 103 12.92 17.97 -3.31
N VAL A 104 12.96 16.85 -2.58
CA VAL A 104 11.95 15.79 -2.70
C VAL A 104 11.32 15.45 -1.37
N ARG A 105 10.03 15.13 -1.37
CA ARG A 105 9.33 14.63 -0.20
C ARG A 105 9.39 13.10 -0.16
N THR A 106 9.74 12.51 0.96
CA THR A 106 9.86 11.04 1.11
C THR A 106 8.87 10.44 2.10
N ASP A 107 8.04 11.27 2.75
CA ASP A 107 7.11 10.87 3.79
C ASP A 107 5.78 11.63 3.63
N ALA A 108 4.66 10.92 3.76
CA ALA A 108 3.30 11.43 3.61
C ALA A 108 2.83 12.37 4.72
N PHE A 109 3.46 12.29 5.89
CA PHE A 109 3.05 12.95 7.13
C PHE A 109 4.05 13.99 7.61
N VAL A 110 5.29 13.90 7.14
CA VAL A 110 6.28 14.96 7.34
C VAL A 110 6.23 15.91 6.14
N PRO A 111 5.86 17.20 6.32
CA PRO A 111 5.75 18.15 5.21
C PRO A 111 7.11 18.65 4.72
N SER A 112 8.21 18.33 5.43
CA SER A 112 9.55 18.76 5.04
C SER A 112 10.02 18.02 3.80
N HIS A 113 10.78 18.74 2.97
CA HIS A 113 11.47 18.17 1.83
C HIS A 113 12.88 17.79 2.24
N ILE A 114 13.37 16.67 1.73
CA ILE A 114 14.78 16.30 1.81
C ILE A 114 15.51 17.03 0.68
N THR A 115 16.50 17.82 1.08
CA THR A 115 17.46 18.44 0.16
C THR A 115 18.84 17.98 0.58
N PRO A 116 19.51 17.09 -0.17
CA PRO A 116 20.87 16.66 0.16
C PRO A 116 21.83 17.84 0.28
N ASN A 117 22.72 17.78 1.27
CA ASN A 117 23.80 18.75 1.46
C ASN A 117 24.73 18.73 0.24
N LYS A 118 25.36 19.87 -0.09
CA LYS A 118 26.21 19.98 -1.27
C LYS A 118 27.64 20.32 -0.89
N ARG A 119 28.60 19.57 -1.43
CA ARG A 119 30.03 19.89 -1.39
C ARG A 119 30.55 20.06 -2.81
N VAL A 120 31.15 21.22 -3.07
CA VAL A 120 31.65 21.60 -4.40
C VAL A 120 33.17 21.58 -4.39
N PHE A 121 33.76 20.94 -5.41
CA PHE A 121 35.20 20.87 -5.64
C PHE A 121 35.59 21.77 -6.81
N ASP A 122 36.80 22.35 -6.79
CA ASP A 122 37.26 23.20 -7.89
C ASP A 122 37.52 22.38 -9.16
N THR A 123 38.08 21.18 -9.02
CA THR A 123 38.33 20.26 -10.14
C THR A 123 37.83 18.85 -9.85
N TYR A 124 37.65 18.05 -10.90
CA TYR A 124 37.34 16.62 -10.73
C TYR A 124 38.46 15.86 -10.03
N SER A 125 39.73 16.25 -10.26
CA SER A 125 40.88 15.62 -9.59
C SER A 125 40.82 15.81 -8.07
N ASP A 126 40.37 16.96 -7.58
CA ASP A 126 40.21 17.21 -6.14
C ASP A 126 39.07 16.38 -5.55
N LEU A 127 37.96 16.25 -6.28
CA LEU A 127 36.84 15.38 -5.91
C LEU A 127 37.31 13.93 -5.84
N GLU A 128 37.99 13.44 -6.87
CA GLU A 128 38.49 12.07 -6.94
C GLU A 128 39.48 11.78 -5.81
N LYS A 129 40.43 12.69 -5.56
CA LYS A 129 41.36 12.58 -4.43
C LYS A 129 40.59 12.51 -3.11
N PHE A 130 39.62 13.40 -2.88
CA PHE A 130 38.81 13.36 -1.68
C PHE A 130 38.08 12.02 -1.50
N VAL A 131 37.41 11.54 -2.55
CA VAL A 131 36.66 10.28 -2.48
C VAL A 131 37.57 9.08 -2.26
N ARG A 132 38.68 8.97 -3.00
CA ARG A 132 39.56 7.80 -2.96
C ARG A 132 40.54 7.78 -1.79
N THR A 133 40.99 8.95 -1.31
CA THR A 133 42.06 9.02 -0.31
C THR A 133 41.60 9.53 1.05
N VAL A 134 40.51 10.31 1.11
CA VAL A 134 40.04 10.91 2.37
C VAL A 134 38.88 10.13 2.96
N ILE A 135 37.86 9.82 2.15
CA ILE A 135 36.62 9.23 2.69
C ILE A 135 36.44 7.73 2.45
N ASP A 136 37.05 7.17 1.39
CA ASP A 136 37.00 5.75 1.00
C ASP A 136 35.63 5.09 1.31
N PRO A 137 34.56 5.52 0.62
CA PRO A 137 33.20 5.21 1.03
C PRO A 137 32.87 3.74 0.83
N ARG A 138 32.09 3.17 1.75
CA ARG A 138 31.47 1.86 1.56
C ARG A 138 30.34 1.96 0.54
N VAL A 139 30.45 1.20 -0.54
CA VAL A 139 29.45 1.23 -1.62
C VAL A 139 28.20 0.43 -1.22
N ILE A 140 27.04 1.05 -1.38
CA ILE A 140 25.73 0.38 -1.37
C ILE A 140 25.38 0.10 -2.83
N PRO A 141 25.55 -1.15 -3.29
CA PRO A 141 25.37 -1.48 -4.70
C PRO A 141 23.89 -1.56 -5.07
N SER A 142 23.63 -1.59 -6.39
CA SER A 142 22.29 -1.73 -6.97
C SER A 142 21.34 -0.57 -6.63
N VAL A 143 20.11 -0.67 -7.13
CA VAL A 143 19.06 0.33 -6.88
C VAL A 143 18.60 0.26 -5.42
N THR A 144 18.59 1.41 -4.76
CA THR A 144 17.92 1.61 -3.46
C THR A 144 16.74 2.57 -3.62
N VAL A 145 15.63 2.30 -2.95
CA VAL A 145 14.46 3.19 -2.89
C VAL A 145 14.26 3.64 -1.45
N HIS A 146 14.16 4.95 -1.22
CA HIS A 146 14.00 5.53 0.12
C HIS A 146 12.65 6.21 0.33
N PHE A 147 12.03 5.89 1.48
CA PHE A 147 10.82 6.52 1.99
C PHE A 147 10.80 6.52 3.53
N GLY A 148 9.92 7.34 4.11
CA GLY A 148 9.59 7.33 5.53
C GLY A 148 8.14 6.92 5.77
N GLN A 149 7.90 6.15 6.83
CA GLN A 149 6.54 5.81 7.24
C GLN A 149 6.44 5.51 8.75
N PRO A 150 5.90 6.45 9.56
CA PRO A 150 5.87 6.30 11.02
C PRO A 150 4.89 5.22 11.51
N TRP A 151 3.78 4.97 10.80
CA TRP A 151 2.74 4.00 11.19
C TRP A 151 2.81 2.71 10.39
N HIS A 152 4.00 2.14 10.29
CA HIS A 152 4.20 0.87 9.55
C HIS A 152 3.67 -0.37 10.30
N ASP A 153 3.22 -0.22 11.55
CA ASP A 153 2.52 -1.24 12.33
C ASP A 153 1.11 -1.52 11.80
N ASN A 154 0.46 -0.51 11.24
CA ASN A 154 -0.75 -0.71 10.45
C ASN A 154 -0.37 -1.02 9.00
N ILE A 155 -0.71 -2.24 8.54
CA ILE A 155 -0.32 -2.71 7.21
C ILE A 155 -0.87 -1.85 6.06
N GLY A 156 -2.07 -1.27 6.18
CA GLY A 156 -2.62 -0.37 5.16
C GLY A 156 -1.77 0.89 5.02
N HIS A 157 -1.38 1.46 6.15
CA HIS A 157 -0.48 2.61 6.22
C HIS A 157 0.93 2.25 5.69
N ALA A 158 1.49 1.11 6.11
CA ALA A 158 2.78 0.61 5.60
C ALA A 158 2.80 0.53 4.06
N LEU A 159 1.75 -0.07 3.49
CA LEU A 159 1.66 -0.30 2.06
C LEU A 159 1.36 0.97 1.28
N PHE A 160 0.35 1.75 1.67
CA PHE A 160 -0.19 2.80 0.80
C PHE A 160 0.20 4.23 1.17
N ASP A 161 0.83 4.44 2.33
CA ASP A 161 1.46 5.73 2.65
C ASP A 161 3.00 5.69 2.58
N GLY A 162 3.59 4.50 2.60
CA GLY A 162 5.04 4.31 2.48
C GLY A 162 5.47 3.60 1.20
N LEU A 163 5.20 2.30 1.09
CA LEU A 163 5.78 1.44 0.06
C LEU A 163 5.28 1.71 -1.37
N TYR A 164 3.97 1.86 -1.55
CA TYR A 164 3.35 2.14 -2.86
C TYR A 164 3.86 3.47 -3.43
N PRO A 165 3.84 4.60 -2.69
CA PRO A 165 4.46 5.84 -3.15
C PRO A 165 5.91 5.63 -3.62
N ALA A 166 6.73 4.99 -2.77
CA ALA A 166 8.13 4.73 -3.07
C ALA A 166 8.31 3.90 -4.35
N TYR A 167 7.42 2.93 -4.58
CA TYR A 167 7.39 2.13 -5.80
C TYR A 167 6.95 2.95 -7.03
N VAL A 168 6.00 3.88 -6.89
CA VAL A 168 5.67 4.84 -7.96
C VAL A 168 6.88 5.69 -8.32
N ALA A 169 7.67 6.15 -7.34
CA ALA A 169 8.92 6.86 -7.60
C ALA A 169 9.88 6.01 -8.44
N LEU A 170 9.97 4.70 -8.16
CA LEU A 170 10.82 3.75 -8.88
C LEU A 170 10.34 3.50 -10.32
N ILE A 171 9.04 3.34 -10.54
CA ILE A 171 8.47 3.05 -11.87
C ILE A 171 8.81 4.16 -12.88
N ARG A 172 8.93 5.41 -12.43
CA ARG A 172 9.29 6.57 -13.26
C ARG A 172 10.69 6.52 -13.87
N PHE A 173 11.54 5.61 -13.41
CA PHE A 173 12.89 5.41 -13.92
C PHE A 173 13.05 3.99 -14.52
N PRO A 174 12.28 3.62 -15.55
CA PRO A 174 12.33 2.27 -16.12
C PRO A 174 13.73 1.96 -16.68
N PRO A 175 14.14 0.67 -16.71
CA PRO A 175 13.38 -0.53 -16.31
C PRO A 175 13.60 -0.94 -14.84
N ARG A 176 14.05 -0.03 -13.95
CA ARG A 176 14.54 -0.38 -12.59
C ARG A 176 13.53 -1.15 -11.73
N HIS A 177 12.24 -0.86 -11.87
CA HIS A 177 11.16 -1.55 -11.14
C HIS A 177 11.02 -3.05 -11.47
N LEU A 178 11.61 -3.51 -12.58
CA LEU A 178 11.64 -4.91 -13.01
C LEU A 178 12.77 -5.72 -12.33
N GLN A 179 13.73 -5.04 -11.71
CA GLN A 179 14.86 -5.69 -11.04
C GLN A 179 14.63 -5.76 -9.52
N PRO A 180 15.35 -6.63 -8.80
CA PRO A 180 15.47 -6.53 -7.35
C PRO A 180 16.08 -5.18 -6.95
N PHE A 181 15.58 -4.59 -5.87
CA PHE A 181 16.07 -3.34 -5.29
C PHE A 181 16.08 -3.41 -3.76
N ARG A 182 16.88 -2.56 -3.14
CA ARG A 182 16.92 -2.43 -1.68
C ARG A 182 15.94 -1.37 -1.23
N ILE A 183 15.30 -1.59 -0.08
CA ILE A 183 14.49 -0.56 0.56
C ILE A 183 15.32 0.11 1.66
N LEU A 184 15.40 1.44 1.64
CA LEU A 184 15.91 2.26 2.73
C LEU A 184 14.73 2.94 3.43
N ALA A 185 14.22 2.36 4.53
CA ALA A 185 13.01 2.86 5.17
C ALA A 185 13.30 3.64 6.46
N ALA A 186 12.76 4.85 6.58
CA ALA A 186 12.67 5.59 7.84
C ALA A 186 11.37 5.18 8.57
N ILE A 187 11.45 4.09 9.32
CA ILE A 187 10.34 3.50 10.07
C ILE A 187 10.63 3.51 11.57
N ALA A 188 9.56 3.52 12.38
CA ALA A 188 9.67 3.38 13.82
C ALA A 188 10.17 1.98 14.21
N ASP A 189 10.74 1.85 15.39
CA ASP A 189 11.04 0.53 15.94
C ASP A 189 9.73 -0.13 16.39
N CYS A 190 9.54 -1.39 15.99
CA CYS A 190 8.35 -2.16 16.31
C CYS A 190 8.74 -3.60 16.61
N ASN A 191 8.15 -4.16 17.68
CA ASN A 191 8.45 -5.52 18.12
C ASN A 191 7.78 -6.60 17.26
N VAL A 192 6.62 -6.30 16.65
CA VAL A 192 5.79 -7.29 15.94
C VAL A 192 5.18 -6.68 14.67
N CYS A 193 6.02 -6.15 13.79
CA CYS A 193 5.56 -5.54 12.54
C CYS A 193 5.83 -6.44 11.34
N TRP A 194 4.76 -6.93 10.71
CA TRP A 194 4.85 -7.75 9.49
C TRP A 194 5.32 -6.95 8.27
N SER A 195 5.14 -5.63 8.30
CA SER A 195 5.52 -4.74 7.20
C SER A 195 7.00 -4.82 6.83
N GLU A 196 7.89 -5.12 7.78
CA GLU A 196 9.32 -5.23 7.48
C GLU A 196 9.66 -6.46 6.64
N ASP A 197 9.04 -7.60 6.91
CA ASP A 197 9.18 -8.81 6.09
C ASP A 197 8.59 -8.55 4.68
N ILE A 198 7.44 -7.87 4.62
CA ILE A 198 6.81 -7.49 3.35
C ILE A 198 7.71 -6.54 2.55
N TYR A 199 8.29 -5.52 3.19
CA TYR A 199 9.24 -4.61 2.55
C TYR A 199 10.47 -5.37 2.04
N SER A 200 11.07 -6.20 2.90
CA SER A 200 12.26 -6.98 2.57
C SER A 200 12.03 -7.85 1.33
N ARG A 201 10.92 -8.60 1.31
CA ARG A 201 10.52 -9.44 0.18
C ARG A 201 10.19 -8.61 -1.06
N PHE A 202 9.35 -7.58 -0.93
CA PHE A 202 8.95 -6.73 -2.04
C PHE A 202 10.14 -6.08 -2.75
N GLY A 203 11.17 -5.65 -2.02
CA GLY A 203 12.41 -5.15 -2.61
C GLY A 203 13.21 -6.25 -3.30
N GLY A 204 13.33 -7.43 -2.69
CA GLY A 204 14.12 -8.55 -3.19
C GLY A 204 15.62 -8.45 -2.87
N LEU A 205 16.14 -7.27 -2.52
CA LEU A 205 17.49 -7.10 -1.94
C LEU A 205 17.45 -6.75 -0.43
N GLY A 206 16.28 -6.89 0.19
CA GLY A 206 16.07 -6.69 1.62
C GLY A 206 15.80 -5.24 2.05
N LEU A 207 15.63 -5.09 3.36
CA LEU A 207 15.33 -3.83 4.04
C LEU A 207 16.57 -3.33 4.80
N LEU A 208 16.96 -2.09 4.56
CA LEU A 208 17.89 -1.31 5.37
C LEU A 208 17.09 -0.25 6.13
N ARG A 209 17.01 -0.35 7.46
CA ARG A 209 16.40 0.70 8.28
C ARG A 209 17.29 1.94 8.28
N LEU A 210 16.71 3.12 8.07
CA LEU A 210 17.44 4.39 8.12
C LEU A 210 18.11 4.59 9.50
N SER A 211 17.47 4.14 10.59
CA SER A 211 18.05 4.19 11.95
C SER A 211 19.33 3.36 12.08
N VAL A 212 19.47 2.27 11.33
CA VAL A 212 20.68 1.45 11.28
C VAL A 212 21.74 2.15 10.45
N LEU A 213 21.41 2.62 9.24
CA LEU A 213 22.33 3.38 8.40
C LEU A 213 22.85 4.64 9.12
N ASN A 214 21.98 5.34 9.85
CA ASN A 214 22.30 6.44 10.74
C ASN A 214 23.44 6.07 11.70
N LYS A 215 23.26 5.00 12.49
CA LYS A 215 24.28 4.54 13.44
C LYS A 215 25.59 4.17 12.74
N MET A 216 25.51 3.50 11.60
CA MET A 216 26.68 3.06 10.82
C MET A 216 27.43 4.24 10.19
N SER A 217 26.72 5.30 9.78
CA SER A 217 27.29 6.48 9.13
C SER A 217 28.07 7.41 10.05
N LYS A 218 28.04 7.16 11.37
CA LYS A 218 28.88 7.89 12.32
C LYS A 218 30.35 7.57 12.01
N ASN A 219 31.07 8.58 11.52
CA ASN A 219 32.46 8.49 11.08
C ASN A 219 32.72 7.55 9.88
N ASN A 220 31.69 7.07 9.19
CA ASN A 220 31.84 6.24 7.98
C ASN A 220 31.04 6.84 6.83
N TRP A 221 31.66 6.87 5.65
CA TRP A 221 30.99 7.28 4.44
C TRP A 221 30.36 6.09 3.74
N PHE A 222 29.15 6.27 3.25
CA PHE A 222 28.49 5.35 2.34
C PHE A 222 28.24 6.04 1.01
N MET A 223 28.26 5.28 -0.08
CA MET A 223 27.93 5.78 -1.41
C MET A 223 26.89 4.86 -2.05
N PHE A 224 25.71 5.38 -2.38
CA PHE A 224 24.71 4.65 -3.14
C PHE A 224 25.10 4.64 -4.62
N GLU A 225 25.14 3.45 -5.22
CA GLU A 225 25.29 3.32 -6.67
C GLU A 225 24.13 4.01 -7.39
N GLU A 226 22.90 3.63 -7.03
CA GLU A 226 21.67 4.32 -7.42
C GLU A 226 20.72 4.44 -6.22
N LEU A 227 20.23 5.65 -5.94
CA LEU A 227 19.20 5.90 -4.93
C LEU A 227 18.05 6.67 -5.56
N ILE A 228 16.82 6.18 -5.38
CA ILE A 228 15.60 6.87 -5.79
C ILE A 228 14.90 7.39 -4.54
N MET A 229 14.59 8.69 -4.56
CA MET A 229 13.85 9.40 -3.53
C MET A 229 12.72 10.21 -4.15
N GLY A 230 11.74 10.55 -3.32
CA GLY A 230 10.57 11.32 -3.70
C GLY A 230 9.31 10.54 -3.44
N SER A 231 8.20 11.03 -4.00
CA SER A 231 6.85 10.46 -3.91
C SER A 231 6.09 10.58 -2.57
N GLY A 232 6.55 11.32 -1.58
CA GLY A 232 5.79 11.51 -0.32
C GLY A 232 4.37 12.08 -0.51
N THR A 233 4.05 12.60 -1.69
CA THR A 233 2.71 13.07 -2.11
C THR A 233 1.88 12.04 -2.90
N PHE A 234 2.36 10.80 -3.03
CA PHE A 234 1.68 9.71 -3.75
C PHE A 234 0.94 8.76 -2.81
N CYS A 235 0.78 9.17 -1.57
CA CYS A 235 0.17 8.39 -0.51
C CYS A 235 -1.35 8.24 -0.71
N GLN A 236 -1.96 7.24 -0.08
CA GLN A 236 -3.42 7.10 -0.12
C GLN A 236 -4.12 8.33 0.46
N ARG A 237 -3.54 9.03 1.44
CA ARG A 237 -4.14 10.25 2.04
C ARG A 237 -3.84 11.51 1.24
N CYS A 238 -3.08 11.39 0.17
CA CYS A 238 -2.64 12.51 -0.66
C CYS A 238 -3.66 12.69 -1.78
N THR A 239 -4.68 13.48 -1.50
CA THR A 239 -5.74 13.77 -2.45
C THR A 239 -5.21 14.52 -3.67
N GLN A 240 -5.57 14.06 -4.87
CA GLN A 240 -5.28 14.72 -6.14
C GLN A 240 -6.58 15.31 -6.72
N PRO A 241 -6.52 16.33 -7.59
CA PRO A 241 -7.72 16.91 -8.21
C PRO A 241 -8.58 15.90 -9.00
N SER A 242 -7.99 14.84 -9.54
CA SER A 242 -8.70 13.76 -10.22
C SER A 242 -9.35 12.74 -9.28
N PHE A 243 -9.09 12.87 -7.97
CA PHE A 243 -9.52 11.97 -6.91
C PHE A 243 -9.16 10.49 -7.15
N GLN A 244 -7.98 10.27 -7.73
CA GLN A 244 -7.40 8.95 -8.00
C GLN A 244 -6.20 8.65 -7.10
N LEU A 245 -5.94 7.37 -6.86
CA LEU A 245 -4.66 6.93 -6.29
C LEU A 245 -3.54 7.45 -7.20
N PRO A 246 -2.59 8.25 -6.68
CA PRO A 246 -1.57 8.88 -7.50
C PRO A 246 -0.83 7.86 -8.37
N ALA A 247 -0.69 8.16 -9.66
CA ALA A 247 -0.11 7.31 -10.71
C ALA A 247 -0.75 5.92 -10.91
N GLY A 248 -1.83 5.59 -10.19
CA GLY A 248 -2.46 4.27 -10.27
C GLY A 248 -2.97 3.93 -11.67
N VAL A 249 -3.51 4.93 -12.38
CA VAL A 249 -3.99 4.79 -13.76
C VAL A 249 -2.92 5.25 -14.75
N GLU A 250 -2.36 6.46 -14.59
CA GLU A 250 -1.41 7.09 -15.52
C GLU A 250 -0.18 6.21 -15.81
N LEU A 251 0.35 5.53 -14.78
CA LEU A 251 1.53 4.67 -14.89
C LEU A 251 1.21 3.18 -14.71
N ASP A 252 -0.08 2.81 -14.68
CA ASP A 252 -0.57 1.48 -14.29
C ASP A 252 0.03 0.98 -12.96
N ALA A 253 0.37 1.93 -12.06
CA ALA A 253 1.19 1.65 -10.89
C ALA A 253 0.48 0.74 -9.88
N SER A 254 -0.86 0.79 -9.80
CA SER A 254 -1.63 -0.10 -8.94
C SER A 254 -1.49 -1.55 -9.38
N ARG A 255 -1.54 -1.82 -10.69
CA ARG A 255 -1.35 -3.15 -11.27
C ARG A 255 0.08 -3.65 -11.10
N LEU A 256 1.07 -2.81 -11.44
CA LEU A 256 2.49 -3.15 -11.28
C LEU A 256 2.84 -3.46 -9.82
N PHE A 257 2.29 -2.67 -8.89
CA PHE A 257 2.48 -2.89 -7.46
C PHE A 257 1.88 -4.22 -6.99
N ARG A 258 0.63 -4.51 -7.41
CA ARG A 258 -0.02 -5.79 -7.16
C ARG A 258 0.82 -6.95 -7.69
N ASP A 259 1.16 -6.93 -8.96
CA ASP A 259 1.82 -8.05 -9.63
C ASP A 259 3.18 -8.33 -8.98
N ARG A 260 3.92 -7.27 -8.62
CA ARG A 260 5.17 -7.42 -7.85
C ARG A 260 4.93 -7.99 -6.45
N MET A 261 3.87 -7.58 -5.74
CA MET A 261 3.52 -8.17 -4.44
C MET A 261 3.32 -9.67 -4.54
N TYR A 262 2.54 -10.13 -5.52
CA TYR A 262 2.33 -11.57 -5.77
C TYR A 262 3.64 -12.28 -6.10
N GLN A 263 4.40 -11.75 -7.06
CA GLN A 263 5.67 -12.32 -7.51
C GLN A 263 6.68 -12.47 -6.36
N GLN A 264 6.95 -11.39 -5.63
CA GLN A 264 8.00 -11.36 -4.60
C GLN A 264 7.61 -12.16 -3.34
N HIS A 265 6.32 -12.45 -3.16
CA HIS A 265 5.83 -13.30 -2.07
C HIS A 265 5.56 -14.74 -2.52
N GLY A 266 5.97 -15.13 -3.74
CA GLY A 266 5.81 -16.48 -4.28
C GLY A 266 4.35 -16.94 -4.36
N VAL A 267 3.43 -16.00 -4.55
CA VAL A 267 2.02 -16.30 -4.78
C VAL A 267 1.77 -16.21 -6.29
N LEU A 268 1.02 -17.16 -6.84
CA LEU A 268 0.61 -17.13 -8.24
C LEU A 268 -0.07 -15.80 -8.57
N TYR A 269 0.17 -15.27 -9.77
CA TYR A 269 -0.41 -14.01 -10.20
C TYR A 269 -1.95 -14.02 -10.14
N PRO A 270 -2.58 -12.86 -9.89
CA PRO A 270 -4.02 -12.68 -10.07
C PRO A 270 -4.45 -12.99 -11.50
N VAL A 271 -5.73 -13.30 -11.70
CA VAL A 271 -6.25 -13.53 -13.04
C VAL A 271 -6.21 -12.21 -13.80
N VAL A 272 -5.49 -12.21 -14.92
CA VAL A 272 -5.36 -11.06 -15.82
C VAL A 272 -6.46 -11.14 -16.88
N ARG A 273 -7.14 -10.04 -17.12
CA ARG A 273 -8.18 -9.87 -18.14
C ARG A 273 -7.91 -8.59 -18.88
N GLN A 274 -7.97 -8.63 -20.20
CA GLN A 274 -7.54 -7.50 -21.02
C GLN A 274 -8.69 -6.61 -21.43
N LYS A 275 -9.83 -7.22 -21.81
CA LYS A 275 -10.93 -6.48 -22.46
C LYS A 275 -12.17 -6.38 -21.60
N SER A 276 -12.51 -7.45 -20.89
CA SER A 276 -13.78 -7.54 -20.16
C SER A 276 -13.64 -8.35 -18.88
N SER A 277 -14.44 -8.01 -17.87
CA SER A 277 -14.50 -8.77 -16.61
C SER A 277 -14.98 -10.22 -16.76
N SER A 278 -15.74 -10.51 -17.82
CA SER A 278 -16.27 -11.84 -18.12
C SER A 278 -15.30 -12.71 -18.92
N GLU A 279 -14.12 -12.19 -19.29
CA GLU A 279 -13.11 -12.94 -20.04
C GLU A 279 -12.73 -14.23 -19.28
N GLY A 280 -12.93 -15.38 -19.95
CA GLY A 280 -12.67 -16.71 -19.39
C GLY A 280 -13.68 -17.20 -18.34
N ARG A 281 -14.85 -16.57 -18.22
CA ARG A 281 -15.93 -16.99 -17.30
C ARG A 281 -17.13 -17.56 -18.07
N ASN A 282 -17.84 -18.49 -17.44
CA ASN A 282 -19.14 -19.00 -17.89
C ASN A 282 -20.27 -18.48 -17.00
N SER A 283 -21.49 -18.44 -17.53
CA SER A 283 -22.68 -18.02 -16.76
C SER A 283 -23.02 -18.94 -15.58
N SER A 284 -22.47 -20.15 -15.57
CA SER A 284 -22.64 -21.15 -14.50
C SER A 284 -21.55 -21.10 -13.42
N ASP A 285 -20.52 -20.27 -13.58
CA ASP A 285 -19.44 -20.17 -12.61
C ASP A 285 -19.96 -19.62 -11.28
N VAL A 286 -19.45 -20.17 -10.17
CA VAL A 286 -19.77 -19.68 -8.82
C VAL A 286 -18.76 -18.63 -8.41
N LEU A 287 -19.17 -17.37 -8.40
CA LEU A 287 -18.32 -16.27 -7.98
C LEU A 287 -18.03 -16.33 -6.48
N GLN A 288 -16.80 -15.99 -6.09
CA GLN A 288 -16.40 -15.92 -4.68
C GLN A 288 -16.49 -14.47 -4.19
N ALA A 289 -17.37 -14.25 -3.23
CA ALA A 289 -17.55 -12.98 -2.56
C ALA A 289 -17.04 -13.05 -1.12
N TYR A 290 -16.32 -12.02 -0.69
CA TYR A 290 -15.80 -11.93 0.67
C TYR A 290 -16.20 -10.61 1.30
N ILE A 291 -16.86 -10.71 2.45
CA ILE A 291 -17.13 -9.56 3.30
C ILE A 291 -16.09 -9.51 4.38
N ILE A 292 -15.30 -8.45 4.41
CA ILE A 292 -14.31 -8.26 5.44
C ILE A 292 -14.85 -7.37 6.55
N ASP A 293 -14.84 -7.92 7.77
CA ASP A 293 -15.26 -7.24 8.99
C ASP A 293 -14.52 -5.91 9.14
N ASN A 294 -15.30 -4.90 9.53
CA ASN A 294 -14.79 -3.58 9.81
C ASN A 294 -15.14 -3.21 11.25
N LYS A 295 -14.16 -2.66 11.97
CA LYS A 295 -14.38 -2.14 13.33
C LYS A 295 -15.46 -1.05 13.42
N ARG A 296 -15.87 -0.47 12.29
CA ARG A 296 -16.92 0.56 12.20
C ARG A 296 -18.33 -0.02 12.04
N TYR A 297 -18.48 -1.32 11.86
CA TYR A 297 -19.79 -1.96 11.87
C TYR A 297 -20.29 -2.07 13.30
N THR A 298 -21.57 -1.78 13.54
CA THR A 298 -22.24 -2.08 14.81
C THR A 298 -22.61 -3.56 14.91
N SER A 299 -23.19 -3.99 16.03
CA SER A 299 -23.77 -5.33 16.17
C SER A 299 -24.95 -5.54 15.21
N GLU A 300 -25.77 -4.51 15.02
CA GLU A 300 -26.93 -4.54 14.13
C GLU A 300 -26.49 -4.60 12.67
N ASP A 301 -25.49 -3.78 12.29
CA ASP A 301 -24.86 -3.83 10.97
C ASP A 301 -24.35 -5.25 10.64
N ARG A 302 -23.67 -5.91 11.59
CA ARG A 302 -23.17 -7.29 11.40
C ARG A 302 -24.30 -8.29 11.22
N LYS A 303 -25.38 -8.18 12.01
CA LYS A 303 -26.55 -9.06 11.87
C LYS A 303 -27.18 -8.93 10.49
N GLU A 304 -27.40 -7.70 10.01
CA GLU A 304 -27.98 -7.44 8.69
C GLU A 304 -27.09 -7.97 7.56
N ILE A 305 -25.77 -7.91 7.73
CA ILE A 305 -24.80 -8.53 6.82
C ILE A 305 -24.90 -10.06 6.86
N ASP A 306 -24.93 -10.68 8.05
CA ASP A 306 -25.03 -12.14 8.20
C ASP A 306 -26.32 -12.70 7.60
N ASP A 307 -27.43 -11.97 7.75
CA ASP A 307 -28.70 -12.30 7.13
C ASP A 307 -28.59 -12.22 5.58
N ALA A 308 -27.85 -11.24 5.05
CA ALA A 308 -27.62 -11.10 3.61
C ALA A 308 -26.73 -12.24 3.06
N VAL A 309 -25.67 -12.60 3.80
CA VAL A 309 -24.80 -13.74 3.49
C VAL A 309 -25.62 -15.03 3.42
N SER A 310 -26.48 -15.25 4.42
CA SER A 310 -27.35 -16.43 4.50
C SER A 310 -28.31 -16.50 3.32
N GLU A 311 -28.94 -15.40 2.94
CA GLU A 311 -29.85 -15.36 1.78
C GLU A 311 -29.13 -15.71 0.47
N ILE A 312 -27.99 -15.08 0.18
CA ILE A 312 -27.24 -15.34 -1.06
C ILE A 312 -26.74 -16.79 -1.11
N ASN A 313 -26.18 -17.30 -0.02
CA ASN A 313 -25.67 -18.67 0.03
C ASN A 313 -26.80 -19.71 -0.07
N ASN A 314 -27.96 -19.47 0.54
CA ASN A 314 -29.11 -20.36 0.44
C ASN A 314 -29.63 -20.44 -1.00
N TYR A 315 -29.69 -19.31 -1.72
CA TYR A 315 -30.02 -19.30 -3.14
C TYR A 315 -29.05 -20.16 -3.95
N THR A 316 -27.75 -19.92 -3.80
CA THR A 316 -26.69 -20.65 -4.52
C THR A 316 -26.73 -22.15 -4.21
N ASN A 317 -26.82 -22.53 -2.93
CA ASN A 317 -26.86 -23.94 -2.52
C ASN A 317 -28.14 -24.64 -2.99
N SER A 318 -29.30 -23.95 -2.93
CA SER A 318 -30.56 -24.50 -3.44
C SER A 318 -30.48 -24.80 -4.93
N TYR A 319 -29.83 -23.93 -5.72
CA TYR A 319 -29.64 -24.17 -7.15
C TYR A 319 -28.67 -25.33 -7.41
N LEU A 320 -27.51 -25.35 -6.74
CA LEU A 320 -26.52 -26.41 -6.89
C LEU A 320 -27.02 -27.80 -6.46
N ASN A 321 -27.96 -27.86 -5.51
CA ASN A 321 -28.55 -29.12 -5.03
C ASN A 321 -29.70 -29.62 -5.91
N LYS A 322 -30.25 -28.81 -6.81
CA LYS A 322 -31.23 -29.30 -7.79
C LYS A 322 -30.49 -30.22 -8.76
N THR A 323 -30.98 -31.45 -8.92
CA THR A 323 -30.37 -32.46 -9.79
C THR A 323 -30.17 -31.91 -11.20
N THR A 324 -29.11 -32.39 -11.87
CA THR A 324 -28.64 -31.99 -13.21
C THR A 324 -29.69 -32.00 -14.32
N ASN A 325 -30.89 -32.52 -14.07
CA ASN A 325 -32.00 -32.56 -15.02
C ASN A 325 -32.90 -31.30 -14.96
N SER A 326 -32.65 -30.36 -14.06
CA SER A 326 -33.43 -29.12 -14.00
C SER A 326 -32.92 -28.11 -15.03
N THR A 327 -33.70 -27.86 -16.09
CA THR A 327 -33.46 -26.78 -17.08
C THR A 327 -33.84 -25.40 -16.54
N ALA A 328 -33.86 -25.22 -15.22
CA ALA A 328 -34.27 -23.96 -14.60
C ALA A 328 -33.25 -22.87 -14.92
N LYS A 329 -33.70 -21.84 -15.64
CA LYS A 329 -32.90 -20.64 -15.93
C LYS A 329 -32.50 -19.98 -14.61
N LEU A 330 -31.21 -19.66 -14.46
CA LEU A 330 -30.71 -18.87 -13.35
C LEU A 330 -31.43 -17.51 -13.34
N GLN A 331 -32.02 -17.17 -12.19
CA GLN A 331 -32.56 -15.83 -11.97
C GLN A 331 -31.44 -14.83 -11.66
N TRP A 332 -30.42 -15.30 -10.94
CA TRP A 332 -29.25 -14.53 -10.54
C TRP A 332 -27.99 -15.37 -10.72
N PRO A 333 -26.84 -14.74 -10.96
CA PRO A 333 -25.55 -15.40 -10.87
C PRO A 333 -25.35 -16.15 -9.54
N LEU A 334 -24.62 -17.26 -9.60
CA LEU A 334 -24.27 -18.04 -8.41
C LEU A 334 -23.12 -17.36 -7.67
N VAL A 335 -23.31 -17.09 -6.38
CA VAL A 335 -22.31 -16.43 -5.55
C VAL A 335 -22.17 -17.19 -4.23
N ARG A 336 -20.94 -17.47 -3.84
CA ARG A 336 -20.61 -17.95 -2.49
C ARG A 336 -20.04 -16.79 -1.70
N VAL A 337 -20.71 -16.41 -0.61
CA VAL A 337 -20.30 -15.31 0.25
C VAL A 337 -19.69 -15.83 1.54
N THR A 338 -18.50 -15.37 1.88
CA THR A 338 -17.81 -15.68 3.14
C THR A 338 -17.56 -14.40 3.93
N TYR A 339 -18.00 -14.38 5.20
CA TYR A 339 -17.68 -13.31 6.15
C TYR A 339 -16.34 -13.60 6.84
N LEU A 340 -15.44 -12.63 6.89
CA LEU A 340 -14.08 -12.79 7.38
C LEU A 340 -13.71 -11.71 8.39
N PHE A 341 -13.04 -12.11 9.47
CA PHE A 341 -12.31 -11.18 10.32
C PHE A 341 -10.83 -11.21 9.94
N TYR A 342 -10.24 -10.06 9.63
CA TYR A 342 -8.84 -10.00 9.16
C TYR A 342 -7.84 -10.69 10.10
N ASN A 343 -8.03 -10.53 11.41
CA ASN A 343 -7.15 -11.12 12.43
C ASN A 343 -7.27 -12.66 12.54
N GLN A 344 -8.24 -13.26 11.85
CA GLN A 344 -8.42 -14.71 11.75
C GLN A 344 -7.77 -15.31 10.50
N ILE A 345 -7.37 -14.49 9.53
CA ILE A 345 -6.65 -14.97 8.34
C ILE A 345 -5.19 -15.21 8.76
N LYS A 346 -4.89 -16.46 9.12
CA LYS A 346 -3.56 -16.89 9.55
C LYS A 346 -2.96 -17.85 8.55
N ALA A 347 -1.63 -17.82 8.42
CA ALA A 347 -0.89 -18.89 7.76
C ALA A 347 -1.25 -20.23 8.41
N ARG A 348 -1.35 -21.30 7.61
CA ARG A 348 -1.49 -22.64 8.18
C ARG A 348 -0.24 -22.92 9.00
N ASN A 349 -0.38 -23.41 10.23
CA ASN A 349 0.77 -23.82 11.03
C ASN A 349 1.49 -24.97 10.31
N PHE A 350 2.61 -24.65 9.65
CA PHE A 350 3.46 -25.63 8.95
C PHE A 350 4.24 -26.53 9.89
N SER A 351 4.07 -26.40 11.22
CA SER A 351 4.76 -27.22 12.21
C SER A 351 4.55 -28.73 12.05
N ASN A 352 3.59 -29.17 11.23
CA ASN A 352 3.31 -30.59 10.97
C ASN A 352 3.53 -31.06 9.53
N LEU A 353 4.00 -30.21 8.61
CA LEU A 353 4.27 -30.59 7.21
C LEU A 353 5.76 -30.94 7.07
N GLN A 354 6.09 -32.23 7.20
CA GLN A 354 7.37 -32.76 6.72
C GLN A 354 7.36 -32.66 5.19
N VAL A 355 8.05 -31.65 4.65
CA VAL A 355 8.26 -31.52 3.20
C VAL A 355 9.33 -32.54 2.82
N ASN A 356 8.90 -33.68 2.28
CA ASN A 356 9.81 -34.61 1.60
C ASN A 356 10.24 -33.94 0.28
N ALA A 357 11.38 -33.26 0.29
CA ALA A 357 11.94 -32.61 -0.88
C ALA A 357 12.11 -33.63 -2.01
N THR A 358 11.49 -33.38 -3.17
CA THR A 358 11.69 -34.21 -4.35
C THR A 358 12.96 -33.75 -5.10
N PRO A 359 13.83 -34.66 -5.59
CA PRO A 359 15.16 -34.29 -6.08
C PRO A 359 15.24 -33.58 -7.44
N TYR A 360 14.15 -33.11 -8.05
CA TYR A 360 14.13 -32.83 -9.50
C TYR A 360 13.69 -31.43 -9.96
N GLU A 361 13.67 -30.41 -9.09
CA GLU A 361 13.57 -29.02 -9.56
C GLU A 361 14.93 -28.32 -9.47
N SER A 362 15.65 -28.27 -10.60
CA SER A 362 16.96 -27.64 -10.75
C SER A 362 16.94 -26.11 -10.82
N ARG A 363 15.81 -25.47 -10.52
CA ARG A 363 15.79 -24.05 -10.15
C ARG A 363 16.01 -23.98 -8.66
N SER A 364 17.09 -23.33 -8.21
CA SER A 364 17.27 -23.01 -6.79
C SER A 364 15.93 -22.52 -6.22
N PRO A 365 15.33 -23.21 -5.24
CA PRO A 365 14.20 -22.67 -4.52
C PRO A 365 14.81 -21.54 -3.70
N THR A 366 14.83 -20.31 -4.23
CA THR A 366 15.65 -19.27 -3.59
C THR A 366 15.16 -18.96 -2.19
N TYR A 367 13.93 -19.30 -1.81
CA TYR A 367 13.49 -19.34 -0.41
C TYR A 367 12.36 -20.38 -0.28
N GLU A 368 12.45 -21.33 0.64
CA GLU A 368 11.22 -21.91 1.20
C GLU A 368 10.50 -20.75 1.88
N LEU A 369 9.54 -20.16 1.16
CA LEU A 369 8.78 -19.05 1.68
C LEU A 369 7.89 -19.60 2.79
N PHE A 370 8.34 -19.48 4.03
CA PHE A 370 7.48 -19.68 5.19
C PHE A 370 6.23 -18.85 4.97
N GLU A 371 5.07 -19.51 4.92
CA GLU A 371 3.81 -18.79 4.83
C GLU A 371 3.67 -17.91 6.08
N ASN A 372 3.49 -16.61 5.84
CA ASN A 372 3.08 -15.66 6.87
C ASN A 372 1.60 -15.29 6.62
N ASP A 373 1.02 -14.58 7.59
CA ASP A 373 -0.40 -14.18 7.52
C ASP A 373 -0.70 -13.30 6.29
N PHE A 374 0.28 -12.52 5.80
CA PHE A 374 0.12 -11.70 4.60
C PHE A 374 0.09 -12.53 3.31
N ILE A 375 0.91 -13.58 3.19
CA ILE A 375 0.87 -14.53 2.07
C ILE A 375 -0.47 -15.25 2.04
N ALA A 376 -1.00 -15.65 3.20
CA ALA A 376 -2.34 -16.22 3.29
C ALA A 376 -3.42 -15.24 2.81
N GLN A 377 -3.30 -13.97 3.16
CA GLN A 377 -4.19 -12.91 2.68
C GLN A 377 -4.08 -12.72 1.15
N LEU A 378 -2.89 -12.68 0.56
CA LEU A 378 -2.71 -12.58 -0.89
C LEU A 378 -3.34 -13.76 -1.65
N LYS A 379 -3.16 -14.98 -1.14
CA LYS A 379 -3.79 -16.19 -1.70
C LYS A 379 -5.31 -16.09 -1.70
N LEU A 380 -5.87 -15.56 -0.62
CA LEU A 380 -7.31 -15.34 -0.49
C LEU A 380 -7.80 -14.24 -1.45
N LEU A 381 -7.13 -13.09 -1.49
CA LEU A 381 -7.45 -11.95 -2.36
C LEU A 381 -7.47 -12.33 -3.85
N ARG A 382 -6.56 -13.22 -4.26
CA ARG A 382 -6.49 -13.74 -5.63
C ARG A 382 -7.77 -14.47 -6.05
N GLN A 383 -8.42 -15.15 -5.11
CA GLN A 383 -9.63 -15.93 -5.35
C GLN A 383 -10.89 -15.08 -5.33
N MET A 384 -10.82 -13.81 -4.90
CA MET A 384 -11.99 -12.96 -4.73
C MET A 384 -12.45 -12.36 -6.07
N ASP A 385 -13.71 -12.60 -6.40
CA ASP A 385 -14.41 -11.93 -7.48
C ASP A 385 -15.10 -10.66 -7.00
N ILE A 386 -15.65 -10.70 -5.78
CA ILE A 386 -16.34 -9.58 -5.14
C ILE A 386 -15.72 -9.34 -3.76
N HIS A 387 -15.13 -8.18 -3.56
CA HIS A 387 -14.56 -7.74 -2.29
C HIS A 387 -15.47 -6.71 -1.64
N ILE A 388 -15.86 -6.93 -0.39
CA ILE A 388 -16.89 -6.13 0.28
C ILE A 388 -16.36 -5.69 1.62
N THR A 389 -16.28 -4.39 1.85
CA THR A 389 -15.87 -3.85 3.16
C THR A 389 -16.28 -2.39 3.32
N GLY A 390 -16.04 -1.83 4.50
CA GLY A 390 -16.20 -0.42 4.78
C GLY A 390 -14.84 0.31 4.69
N PRO A 391 -14.84 1.60 5.00
CA PRO A 391 -13.64 2.44 5.01
C PRO A 391 -12.43 1.84 5.75
N GLY A 392 -11.22 2.23 5.38
CA GLY A 392 -9.96 1.94 6.08
C GLY A 392 -9.14 0.81 5.47
N THR A 393 -8.28 0.18 6.28
CA THR A 393 -7.25 -0.79 5.81
C THR A 393 -7.83 -1.91 4.95
N GLY A 394 -9.04 -2.40 5.27
CA GLY A 394 -9.71 -3.43 4.46
C GLY A 394 -9.91 -3.01 3.01
N GLN A 395 -10.37 -1.79 2.78
CA GLN A 395 -10.62 -1.25 1.45
C GLN A 395 -9.34 -1.14 0.60
N MET A 396 -8.18 -0.99 1.22
CA MET A 396 -6.91 -0.84 0.51
C MET A 396 -6.47 -2.13 -0.19
N TYR A 397 -6.88 -3.29 0.35
CA TYR A 397 -6.59 -4.59 -0.25
C TYR A 397 -7.27 -4.82 -1.61
N GLN A 398 -8.24 -3.97 -1.99
CA GLN A 398 -8.88 -4.07 -3.31
C GLN A 398 -7.88 -3.97 -4.47
N THR A 399 -6.75 -3.29 -4.26
CA THR A 399 -5.67 -3.19 -5.26
C THR A 399 -5.06 -4.55 -5.58
N PHE A 400 -5.21 -5.55 -4.71
CA PHE A 400 -4.67 -6.89 -4.93
C PHE A 400 -5.65 -7.86 -5.61
N LEU A 401 -6.86 -7.41 -5.96
CA LEU A 401 -7.83 -8.24 -6.64
C LEU A 401 -7.41 -8.56 -8.08
N SER A 402 -7.99 -9.64 -8.61
CA SER A 402 -7.88 -9.99 -10.03
C SER A 402 -8.55 -8.95 -10.93
N ASP A 403 -8.15 -8.91 -12.19
CA ASP A 403 -8.78 -8.03 -13.17
C ASP A 403 -10.23 -8.45 -13.39
N GLY A 404 -11.13 -7.48 -13.53
CA GLY A 404 -12.56 -7.75 -13.67
C GLY A 404 -13.28 -8.06 -12.35
N SER A 405 -12.61 -7.97 -11.20
CA SER A 405 -13.27 -8.06 -9.89
C SER A 405 -14.05 -6.77 -9.55
N VAL A 406 -14.99 -6.88 -8.61
CA VAL A 406 -15.79 -5.75 -8.10
C VAL A 406 -15.45 -5.48 -6.64
N MET A 407 -15.25 -4.20 -6.29
CA MET A 407 -15.20 -3.71 -4.91
C MET A 407 -16.57 -3.13 -4.54
N ILE A 408 -17.14 -3.55 -3.41
CA ILE A 408 -18.32 -2.94 -2.80
C ILE A 408 -17.89 -2.21 -1.52
N ASN A 409 -17.98 -0.89 -1.51
CA ASN A 409 -17.75 -0.08 -0.31
C ASN A 409 -19.07 0.20 0.41
N ILE A 410 -19.23 -0.34 1.62
CA ILE A 410 -20.45 -0.17 2.44
C ILE A 410 -20.48 1.20 3.17
N GLY A 411 -19.39 1.96 3.13
CA GLY A 411 -19.28 3.26 3.76
C GLY A 411 -19.22 3.19 5.29
N GLY A 412 -18.94 4.33 5.91
CA GLY A 412 -18.94 4.52 7.35
C GLY A 412 -19.73 5.76 7.75
N ILE A 413 -20.06 5.85 9.03
CA ILE A 413 -20.71 7.03 9.60
C ILE A 413 -19.66 7.90 10.32
N ARG A 414 -19.77 9.22 10.15
CA ARG A 414 -18.85 10.24 10.67
C ARG A 414 -19.61 11.36 11.40
N PRO A 415 -19.00 12.04 12.39
CA PRO A 415 -17.80 11.62 13.08
C PRO A 415 -18.04 10.31 13.83
N TRP A 416 -16.99 9.55 14.09
CA TRP A 416 -17.11 8.29 14.83
C TRP A 416 -17.67 8.57 16.23
N ALA A 417 -18.47 7.65 16.76
CA ALA A 417 -19.22 7.77 18.01
C ALA A 417 -20.36 8.82 17.99
N ALA A 418 -20.67 9.40 16.83
CA ALA A 418 -21.79 10.33 16.65
C ALA A 418 -22.88 9.75 15.74
N GLU A 419 -22.93 8.43 15.58
CA GLU A 419 -23.76 7.73 14.59
C GLU A 419 -25.27 7.95 14.76
N LYS A 420 -25.69 8.44 15.93
CA LYS A 420 -27.09 8.72 16.29
C LYS A 420 -27.38 10.21 16.47
N THR A 421 -26.52 11.08 15.92
CA THR A 421 -26.66 12.53 16.05
C THR A 421 -27.01 13.16 14.70
N GLU A 422 -27.60 14.34 14.71
CA GLU A 422 -27.85 15.14 13.49
C GLU A 422 -26.55 15.55 12.76
N ARG A 423 -25.39 15.39 13.42
CA ARG A 423 -24.07 15.63 12.83
C ARG A 423 -23.51 14.40 12.09
N ALA A 424 -24.21 13.26 12.18
CA ALA A 424 -23.82 12.03 11.50
C ALA A 424 -23.92 12.22 9.98
N TYR A 425 -22.87 11.93 9.23
CA TYR A 425 -22.90 11.84 7.78
C TYR A 425 -22.22 10.57 7.29
N SER A 426 -22.66 10.07 6.14
CA SER A 426 -22.06 8.91 5.49
C SER A 426 -20.85 9.33 4.68
N SER A 427 -19.79 8.53 4.72
CA SER A 427 -18.58 8.75 3.95
C SER A 427 -17.99 7.41 3.52
N TYR A 428 -17.52 7.34 2.29
CA TYR A 428 -16.87 6.14 1.78
C TYR A 428 -15.40 6.07 2.17
N LEU A 429 -14.74 7.24 2.29
CA LEU A 429 -13.29 7.41 2.50
C LEU A 429 -12.44 6.57 1.53
N GLU A 430 -11.18 6.94 1.34
CA GLU A 430 -10.21 6.16 0.55
C GLU A 430 -10.72 5.69 -0.85
N GLN A 431 -11.72 6.35 -1.43
CA GLN A 431 -12.37 5.92 -2.68
C GLN A 431 -11.46 6.13 -3.90
N GLN A 432 -10.48 7.03 -3.75
CA GLN A 432 -9.36 7.18 -4.67
C GLN A 432 -8.59 5.88 -4.90
N MET A 433 -8.62 4.94 -3.95
CA MET A 433 -8.05 3.60 -4.13
C MET A 433 -8.78 2.84 -5.25
N THR A 434 -10.10 2.95 -5.32
CA THR A 434 -10.92 2.27 -6.35
C THR A 434 -10.79 2.95 -7.70
N SER A 435 -10.87 4.29 -7.75
CA SER A 435 -10.69 5.04 -9.01
C SER A 435 -9.27 4.97 -9.56
N GLY A 436 -8.27 4.76 -8.70
CA GLY A 436 -6.88 4.53 -9.09
C GLY A 436 -6.53 3.09 -9.47
N THR A 437 -7.50 2.18 -9.47
CA THR A 437 -7.33 0.75 -9.79
C THR A 437 -8.15 0.42 -11.04
N PRO A 438 -7.60 0.63 -12.26
CA PRO A 438 -8.39 0.61 -13.49
C PRO A 438 -8.86 -0.79 -13.91
N TYR A 439 -8.45 -1.84 -13.21
CA TYR A 439 -8.84 -3.23 -13.49
C TYR A 439 -9.96 -3.77 -12.61
N ILE A 440 -10.50 -2.97 -11.69
CA ILE A 440 -11.66 -3.35 -10.86
C ILE A 440 -12.78 -2.33 -11.04
N LYS A 441 -14.02 -2.75 -10.76
CA LYS A 441 -15.19 -1.85 -10.73
C LYS A 441 -15.61 -1.56 -9.29
N GLY A 442 -15.87 -0.29 -8.98
CA GLY A 442 -16.42 0.15 -7.70
C GLY A 442 -17.95 0.17 -7.69
N LEU A 443 -18.55 -0.34 -6.61
CA LEU A 443 -19.94 -0.15 -6.23
C LEU A 443 -20.01 0.41 -4.80
N PHE A 444 -21.03 1.21 -4.53
CA PHE A 444 -21.13 1.96 -3.29
C PHE A 444 -22.52 1.76 -2.69
N TYR A 445 -22.55 1.49 -1.38
CA TYR A 445 -23.81 1.40 -0.65
C TYR A 445 -24.54 2.75 -0.67
N PRO A 446 -25.86 2.81 -0.87
CA PRO A 446 -26.56 4.09 -1.04
C PRO A 446 -26.31 5.06 0.11
N ILE A 447 -25.79 6.25 -0.20
CA ILE A 447 -25.30 7.22 0.81
C ILE A 447 -26.41 7.64 1.78
N ASN A 448 -27.64 7.82 1.29
CA ASN A 448 -28.81 8.21 2.08
C ASN A 448 -29.38 7.08 2.96
N GLU A 449 -29.06 5.82 2.63
CA GLU A 449 -29.48 4.68 3.42
C GLU A 449 -28.47 4.36 4.52
N ARG A 450 -27.19 4.68 4.33
CA ARG A 450 -26.13 4.30 5.27
C ARG A 450 -26.31 4.90 6.66
N GLN A 451 -26.87 6.11 6.79
CA GLN A 451 -27.20 6.73 8.08
C GLN A 451 -28.26 5.97 8.87
N LYS A 452 -29.12 5.17 8.19
CA LYS A 452 -30.17 4.35 8.82
C LYS A 452 -29.63 2.98 9.29
N GLY A 453 -28.32 2.75 9.19
CA GLY A 453 -27.69 1.45 9.37
C GLY A 453 -27.58 0.67 8.07
N ILE A 454 -26.80 -0.40 8.09
CA ILE A 454 -26.72 -1.34 6.97
C ILE A 454 -28.02 -2.15 6.93
N GLN A 455 -28.61 -2.28 5.75
CA GLN A 455 -29.87 -2.99 5.52
C GLN A 455 -29.59 -4.24 4.70
N LYS A 456 -30.08 -5.41 5.14
CA LYS A 456 -29.92 -6.69 4.45
C LYS A 456 -30.20 -6.61 2.96
N ASN A 457 -31.35 -6.02 2.59
CA ASN A 457 -31.83 -5.99 1.22
C ASN A 457 -30.91 -5.17 0.29
N GLU A 458 -30.30 -4.10 0.79
CA GLU A 458 -29.34 -3.31 0.00
C GLU A 458 -28.01 -4.06 -0.18
N VAL A 459 -27.54 -4.79 0.85
CA VAL A 459 -26.35 -5.65 0.73
C VAL A 459 -26.58 -6.76 -0.31
N VAL A 460 -27.72 -7.46 -0.23
CA VAL A 460 -28.13 -8.48 -1.21
C VAL A 460 -28.18 -7.92 -2.63
N LYS A 461 -28.79 -6.74 -2.79
CA LYS A 461 -28.90 -6.06 -4.09
C LYS A 461 -27.53 -5.72 -4.67
N LEU A 462 -26.61 -5.17 -3.88
CA LEU A 462 -25.27 -4.84 -4.33
C LEU A 462 -24.45 -6.09 -4.72
N ILE A 463 -24.55 -7.18 -3.96
CA ILE A 463 -23.89 -8.46 -4.30
C ILE A 463 -24.42 -9.01 -5.63
N ARG A 464 -25.74 -9.01 -5.82
CA ARG A 464 -26.37 -9.44 -7.08
C ARG A 464 -25.92 -8.55 -8.24
N GLN A 465 -25.95 -7.22 -8.06
CA GLN A 465 -25.47 -6.27 -9.08
C GLN A 465 -24.00 -6.50 -9.44
N ALA A 466 -23.13 -6.69 -8.46
CA ALA A 466 -21.71 -7.00 -8.69
C ALA A 466 -21.56 -8.29 -9.49
N SER A 467 -22.28 -9.35 -9.11
CA SER A 467 -22.21 -10.63 -9.80
C SER A 467 -22.70 -10.56 -11.26
N GLN A 468 -23.74 -9.78 -11.50
CA GLN A 468 -24.27 -9.52 -12.83
C GLN A 468 -23.24 -8.80 -13.70
N LEU A 469 -22.66 -7.70 -13.18
CA LEU A 469 -21.63 -6.92 -13.87
C LEU A 469 -20.42 -7.77 -14.26
N ILE A 470 -19.97 -8.66 -13.36
CA ILE A 470 -18.82 -9.53 -13.62
C ILE A 470 -19.11 -10.49 -14.78
N LEU A 471 -20.27 -11.16 -14.77
CA LEU A 471 -20.62 -12.17 -15.77
C LEU A 471 -21.09 -11.58 -17.11
N GLU A 472 -21.79 -10.45 -17.10
CA GLU A 472 -22.17 -9.74 -18.33
C GLU A 472 -20.96 -9.09 -19.00
N GLY A 473 -19.97 -8.66 -18.21
CA GLY A 473 -18.72 -8.12 -18.71
C GLY A 473 -18.72 -6.60 -18.77
N PHE A 474 -18.03 -5.94 -17.83
CA PHE A 474 -17.69 -4.52 -17.95
C PHE A 474 -16.34 -4.33 -18.63
N SER A 475 -16.19 -3.21 -19.36
CA SER A 475 -14.97 -2.89 -20.12
C SER A 475 -13.77 -2.59 -19.22
N LEU A 476 -12.59 -3.04 -19.65
CA LEU A 476 -11.30 -2.72 -19.04
C LEU A 476 -10.43 -1.88 -20.00
N PRO A 477 -9.68 -0.88 -19.51
CA PRO A 477 -9.70 -0.34 -18.15
C PRO A 477 -11.02 0.37 -17.81
N VAL A 478 -11.41 0.34 -16.54
CA VAL A 478 -12.56 1.09 -16.03
C VAL A 478 -12.23 2.58 -15.98
N ASN A 479 -13.14 3.43 -16.48
CA ASN A 479 -12.99 4.87 -16.37
C ASN A 479 -12.93 5.28 -14.88
N PRO A 480 -11.88 5.99 -14.44
CA PRO A 480 -11.73 6.39 -13.04
C PRO A 480 -12.92 7.16 -12.47
N ARG A 481 -13.58 8.01 -13.26
CA ARG A 481 -14.77 8.76 -12.83
C ARG A 481 -15.95 7.84 -12.52
N ASP A 482 -16.11 6.77 -13.30
CA ASP A 482 -17.18 5.77 -13.08
C ASP A 482 -16.89 4.86 -11.87
N ASN A 483 -15.70 4.97 -11.28
CA ASN A 483 -15.27 4.26 -10.08
C ASN A 483 -15.27 5.14 -8.82
N LEU A 484 -15.72 6.39 -8.94
CA LEU A 484 -15.93 7.27 -7.79
C LEU A 484 -17.33 7.09 -7.21
N ALA A 485 -17.40 7.18 -5.88
CA ALA A 485 -18.66 7.32 -5.17
C ALA A 485 -19.24 8.73 -5.39
N PRO A 486 -20.53 8.97 -5.06
CA PRO A 486 -21.17 10.26 -5.32
C PRO A 486 -20.45 11.47 -4.73
N ASP A 487 -19.90 11.37 -3.51
CA ASP A 487 -19.13 12.44 -2.86
C ASP A 487 -17.77 12.69 -3.55
N GLY A 488 -17.14 11.65 -4.09
CA GLY A 488 -15.91 11.78 -4.88
C GLY A 488 -16.15 12.39 -6.26
N GLN A 489 -17.27 12.06 -6.90
CA GLN A 489 -17.68 12.71 -8.15
C GLN A 489 -17.91 14.20 -7.94
N LEU A 490 -18.61 14.58 -6.86
CA LEU A 490 -18.82 15.97 -6.48
C LEU A 490 -17.49 16.70 -6.21
N PHE A 491 -16.54 16.06 -5.52
CA PHE A 491 -15.21 16.63 -5.30
C PHE A 491 -14.50 16.97 -6.62
N VAL A 492 -14.52 16.04 -7.58
CA VAL A 492 -13.91 16.26 -8.90
C VAL A 492 -14.60 17.39 -9.65
N GLU A 493 -15.94 17.45 -9.62
CA GLU A 493 -16.71 18.55 -10.22
C GLU A 493 -16.34 19.91 -9.60
N MET A 494 -16.21 19.97 -8.28
CA MET A 494 -15.78 21.19 -7.59
C MET A 494 -14.36 21.62 -8.01
N CYS A 495 -13.42 20.69 -8.10
CA CYS A 495 -12.06 20.98 -8.57
C CYS A 495 -11.99 21.38 -10.04
N GLU A 496 -12.97 20.99 -10.86
CA GLU A 496 -13.07 21.42 -12.25
C GLU A 496 -13.61 22.85 -12.35
N LYS A 497 -14.64 23.19 -11.57
CA LYS A 497 -15.18 24.55 -11.48
C LYS A 497 -14.18 25.56 -10.90
N ASP A 498 -13.33 25.16 -9.95
CA ASP A 498 -12.31 26.06 -9.37
C ASP A 498 -11.23 26.49 -10.37
N LYS A 499 -11.14 25.81 -11.53
CA LYS A 499 -10.21 26.19 -12.61
C LYS A 499 -10.80 27.21 -13.59
N GLU A 500 -12.12 27.37 -13.60
CA GLU A 500 -12.85 28.35 -14.43
C GLU A 500 -12.77 29.75 -13.81
#